data_AF-A0A960XFJ1-F1
#
_entry.id   AF-A0A960XFJ1-F1
#
_cell.length_a   1.000
_cell.length_b   1.000
_cell.length_c   1.000
_cell.angle_alpha   90.00
_cell.angle_beta   90.00
_cell.angle_gamma   90.00
#
_symmetry.space_group_name_H-M   'P 1'
#
loop_
_entity.id
_entity.type
_entity.pdbx_description
1 polymer ?
#
loop_
_entity_poly.entity_id
_entity_poly.type
_entity_poly.pdbx_seq_one_letter_code
_entity_poly.pdbx_strand_id
1 'polypeptide(L)'
;MISLKKFVCLLLLCVVTAGCAAEKKILFLAGEPSHGWNAHEFVAGSEVLANCLNQSGLGIEAELSQGWPEDASKLKDLAAVVIYTDGEDRHVAKGHTADLKKLHDQGTGIVVLHYALEGADQEMNEFFLDSIGGYFEVGWSVNPQSTLREAILAEHPVTQGVEEFLTEDEWYFHMRFRK
;
A
#
# COMPACT_ATOMS: atom_id res chain seq x y z
N MET A 1 36.54 -37.70 -49.27
CA MET A 1 35.36 -37.80 -48.37
C MET A 1 35.74 -37.28 -46.99
N ILE A 2 35.37 -36.05 -46.63
CA ILE A 2 35.14 -35.55 -45.26
C ILE A 2 34.26 -34.29 -45.45
N SER A 3 33.20 -34.20 -44.65
CA SER A 3 32.00 -33.40 -44.87
C SER A 3 32.14 -31.94 -44.41
N LEU A 4 31.85 -30.99 -45.31
CA LEU A 4 31.76 -29.56 -45.04
C LEU A 4 30.41 -29.25 -44.36
N LYS A 5 30.31 -29.48 -43.04
CA LYS A 5 29.13 -29.10 -42.26
C LYS A 5 29.21 -27.62 -41.87
N LYS A 6 28.46 -26.83 -42.65
CA LYS A 6 27.78 -25.55 -42.32
C LYS A 6 28.00 -25.05 -40.88
N PHE A 7 28.93 -24.11 -40.71
CA PHE A 7 28.98 -23.25 -39.53
C PHE A 7 28.03 -22.06 -39.79
N VAL A 8 26.78 -22.20 -39.36
CA VAL A 8 25.86 -21.07 -39.27
C VAL A 8 26.09 -20.46 -37.88
N CYS A 9 26.84 -19.36 -37.83
CA CYS A 9 26.88 -18.48 -36.67
C CYS A 9 25.49 -17.86 -36.52
N LEU A 10 24.67 -18.45 -35.66
CA LEU A 10 23.42 -17.85 -35.21
C LEU A 10 23.80 -16.75 -34.20
N LEU A 11 23.95 -15.51 -34.68
CA LEU A 11 23.93 -14.34 -33.82
C LEU A 11 22.54 -14.28 -33.16
N LEU A 12 22.45 -14.69 -31.89
CA LEU A 12 21.31 -14.36 -31.04
C LEU A 12 21.32 -12.85 -30.85
N LEU A 13 20.50 -12.15 -31.62
CA LEU A 13 20.15 -10.77 -31.34
C LEU A 13 19.26 -10.79 -30.10
N CYS A 14 19.86 -10.73 -28.91
CA CYS A 14 19.14 -10.35 -27.69
C CYS A 14 18.71 -8.90 -27.87
N VAL A 15 17.58 -8.70 -28.52
CA VAL A 15 16.83 -7.45 -28.42
C VAL A 15 16.40 -7.38 -26.97
N VAL A 16 17.18 -6.66 -26.16
CA VAL A 16 16.71 -6.15 -24.88
C VAL A 16 15.62 -5.16 -25.26
N THR A 17 14.38 -5.66 -25.34
CA THR A 17 13.23 -4.78 -25.25
C THR A 17 13.30 -4.21 -23.84
N ALA A 18 13.91 -3.03 -23.71
CA ALA A 18 13.61 -2.13 -22.62
C ALA A 18 12.12 -1.79 -22.79
N GLY A 19 11.26 -2.68 -22.30
CA GLY A 19 9.86 -2.37 -22.14
C GLY A 19 9.83 -1.13 -21.26
N CYS A 20 9.35 -0.01 -21.79
CA CYS A 20 8.87 1.06 -20.96
C CYS A 20 7.78 0.40 -20.11
N ALA A 21 8.12 0.04 -18.87
CA ALA A 21 7.16 -0.58 -17.96
C ALA A 21 5.99 0.41 -17.88
N ALA A 22 4.78 -0.07 -18.17
CA ALA A 22 3.60 0.77 -18.08
C ALA A 22 3.56 1.40 -16.69
N GLU A 23 3.39 2.72 -16.66
CA GLU A 23 3.42 3.51 -15.44
C GLU A 23 2.40 2.97 -14.43
N LYS A 24 2.86 2.74 -13.20
CA LYS A 24 2.04 2.16 -12.14
C LYS A 24 1.30 3.26 -11.42
N LYS A 25 -0.03 3.24 -11.52
CA LYS A 25 -0.89 4.21 -10.85
C LYS A 25 -1.16 3.82 -9.41
N ILE A 26 -0.92 4.72 -8.48
CA ILE A 26 -1.21 4.53 -7.05
C ILE A 26 -2.11 5.67 -6.61
N LEU A 27 -3.23 5.34 -5.98
CA LEU A 27 -4.11 6.34 -5.39
C LEU A 27 -4.01 6.30 -3.87
N PHE A 28 -3.66 7.43 -3.27
CA PHE A 28 -3.78 7.65 -1.83
C PHE A 28 -5.18 8.17 -1.51
N LEU A 29 -5.88 7.49 -0.61
CA LEU A 29 -7.13 7.93 0.00
C LEU A 29 -6.80 8.46 1.39
N ALA A 30 -6.74 9.79 1.52
CA ALA A 30 -6.46 10.45 2.77
C ALA A 30 -7.75 10.85 3.49
N GLY A 31 -7.85 10.52 4.76
CA GLY A 31 -8.91 11.03 5.65
C GLY A 31 -8.73 12.52 5.97
N GLU A 32 -9.78 13.11 6.54
CA GLU A 32 -9.71 14.45 7.11
C GLU A 32 -8.78 14.47 8.33
N PRO A 33 -7.98 15.53 8.54
CA PRO A 33 -7.21 15.70 9.77
C PRO A 33 -8.10 15.55 11.01
N SER A 34 -7.61 14.84 12.02
CA SER A 34 -8.42 14.46 13.16
C SER A 34 -7.83 14.81 14.52
N HIS A 35 -6.51 14.93 14.61
CA HIS A 35 -5.81 15.26 15.85
C HIS A 35 -5.08 16.59 15.71
N GLY A 36 -4.48 17.05 16.82
CA GLY A 36 -3.72 18.29 16.84
C GLY A 36 -2.48 18.24 15.94
N TRP A 37 -1.77 19.36 15.87
CA TRP A 37 -0.56 19.49 15.06
C TRP A 37 0.42 18.32 15.28
N ASN A 38 0.92 17.74 14.17
CA ASN A 38 1.77 16.54 14.11
C ASN A 38 1.12 15.22 14.55
N ALA A 39 -0.20 15.14 14.64
CA ALA A 39 -0.91 13.89 14.87
C ALA A 39 -2.01 13.69 13.83
N HIS A 40 -2.03 12.51 13.20
CA HIS A 40 -3.04 12.12 12.20
C HIS A 40 -3.20 13.15 11.06
N GLU A 41 -2.07 13.66 10.57
CA GLU A 41 -1.97 14.57 9.42
C GLU A 41 -2.04 13.77 8.11
N PHE A 42 -3.18 13.11 7.86
CA PHE A 42 -3.32 12.13 6.78
C PHE A 42 -3.03 12.68 5.39
N VAL A 43 -3.52 13.90 5.11
CA VAL A 43 -3.30 14.59 3.85
C VAL A 43 -1.81 14.88 3.66
N ALA A 44 -1.18 15.59 4.59
CA ALA A 44 0.23 15.96 4.47
C ALA A 44 1.16 14.73 4.44
N GLY A 45 0.87 13.71 5.26
CA GLY A 45 1.61 12.45 5.23
C GLY A 45 1.48 11.74 3.88
N SER A 46 0.28 11.67 3.33
CA SER A 46 0.06 11.07 2.00
C SER A 46 0.73 11.87 0.88
N GLU A 47 0.74 13.21 0.97
CA GLU A 47 1.46 14.06 0.02
C GLU A 47 2.96 13.79 0.04
N VAL A 48 3.57 13.67 1.22
CA VAL A 48 5.00 13.33 1.36
C VAL A 48 5.29 11.97 0.72
N LEU A 49 4.49 10.94 1.05
CA LEU A 49 4.68 9.59 0.52
C LEU A 49 4.48 9.52 -1.01
N ALA A 50 3.42 10.14 -1.54
CA ALA A 50 3.16 10.22 -2.97
C ALA A 50 4.31 10.94 -3.70
N ASN A 51 4.80 12.05 -3.15
CA ASN A 51 5.94 12.78 -3.71
C ASN A 51 7.22 11.93 -3.75
N CYS A 52 7.50 11.18 -2.70
CA CYS A 52 8.64 10.24 -2.69
C CYS A 52 8.52 9.17 -3.79
N LEU A 53 7.32 8.60 -3.99
CA LEU A 53 7.07 7.63 -5.04
C LEU A 53 7.23 8.23 -6.44
N ASN A 54 6.68 9.41 -6.68
CA ASN A 54 6.81 10.12 -7.96
C ASN A 54 8.27 10.49 -8.29
N GLN A 55 9.08 10.80 -7.26
CA GLN A 55 10.49 11.15 -7.43
C GLN A 55 11.44 9.93 -7.50
N SER A 56 10.92 8.72 -7.30
CA SER A 56 11.73 7.49 -7.23
C SER A 56 12.39 7.08 -8.55
N GLY A 57 11.87 7.55 -9.69
CA GLY A 57 12.29 7.10 -11.02
C GLY A 57 11.81 5.70 -11.39
N LEU A 58 10.87 5.12 -10.63
CA LEU A 58 10.36 3.75 -10.82
C LEU A 58 9.19 3.65 -11.82
N GLY A 59 8.83 4.75 -12.50
CA GLY A 59 7.65 4.79 -13.38
C GLY A 59 6.36 4.61 -12.58
N ILE A 60 6.21 5.37 -11.51
CA ILE A 60 5.04 5.39 -10.64
C ILE A 60 4.37 6.76 -10.77
N GLU A 61 3.07 6.75 -10.97
CA GLU A 61 2.19 7.92 -10.87
C GLU A 61 1.35 7.78 -9.61
N ALA A 62 1.73 8.51 -8.56
CA ALA A 62 1.02 8.55 -7.29
C ALA A 62 0.17 9.83 -7.20
N GLU A 63 -1.14 9.65 -7.06
CA GLU A 63 -2.12 10.72 -6.87
C GLU A 63 -2.75 10.66 -5.47
N LEU A 64 -3.26 11.80 -5.02
CA LEU A 64 -4.00 11.92 -3.78
C LEU A 64 -5.48 12.23 -4.04
N SER A 65 -6.35 11.61 -3.26
CA SER A 65 -7.74 12.02 -3.02
C SER A 65 -7.91 12.30 -1.53
N GLN A 66 -8.34 13.52 -1.20
CA GLN A 66 -8.83 13.83 0.15
C GLN A 66 -10.28 13.37 0.19
N GLY A 67 -10.58 12.38 1.03
CA GLY A 67 -11.86 11.69 0.98
C GLY A 67 -11.90 10.60 -0.11
N TRP A 68 -13.04 9.90 -0.16
CA TRP A 68 -13.35 9.01 -1.27
C TRP A 68 -13.53 9.84 -2.56
N PRO A 69 -12.93 9.44 -3.70
CA PRO A 69 -12.96 10.27 -4.90
C PRO A 69 -14.38 10.41 -5.47
N GLU A 70 -14.83 11.65 -5.68
CA GLU A 70 -16.09 11.93 -6.38
C GLU A 70 -16.06 11.45 -7.84
N ASP A 71 -14.90 11.56 -8.48
CA ASP A 71 -14.67 11.01 -9.81
C ASP A 71 -14.23 9.54 -9.72
N ALA A 72 -15.18 8.64 -9.96
CA ALA A 72 -14.94 7.20 -10.00
C ALA A 72 -13.91 6.75 -11.06
N SER A 73 -13.54 7.62 -12.02
CA SER A 73 -12.47 7.32 -12.97
C SER A 73 -11.10 7.16 -12.29
N LYS A 74 -10.89 7.80 -11.14
CA LYS A 74 -9.66 7.68 -10.33
C LYS A 74 -9.43 6.29 -9.76
N LEU A 75 -10.46 5.44 -9.70
CA LEU A 75 -10.37 4.07 -9.21
C LEU A 75 -10.09 3.06 -10.33
N LYS A 76 -9.74 3.50 -11.55
CA LYS A 76 -9.47 2.61 -12.68
C LYS A 76 -7.99 2.34 -12.86
N ASP A 77 -7.66 1.12 -13.27
CA ASP A 77 -6.32 0.69 -13.68
C ASP A 77 -5.23 0.99 -12.62
N LEU A 78 -5.61 0.94 -11.34
CA LEU A 78 -4.70 1.15 -10.23
C LEU A 78 -3.80 -0.07 -10.02
N ALA A 79 -2.51 0.18 -9.80
CA ALA A 79 -1.59 -0.81 -9.28
C ALA A 79 -1.80 -1.03 -7.78
N ALA A 80 -2.10 0.04 -7.04
CA ALA A 80 -2.43 -0.02 -5.62
C ALA A 80 -3.33 1.14 -5.18
N VAL A 81 -4.06 0.91 -4.09
CA VAL A 81 -4.69 1.97 -3.29
C VAL A 81 -4.04 1.98 -1.90
N VAL A 82 -3.67 3.17 -1.43
CA VAL A 82 -3.14 3.41 -0.10
C VAL A 82 -4.20 4.13 0.71
N ILE A 83 -4.58 3.57 1.85
CA ILE A 83 -5.62 4.10 2.73
C ILE A 83 -4.94 4.63 3.99
N TYR A 84 -5.05 5.94 4.22
CA TYR A 84 -4.49 6.59 5.41
C TYR A 84 -5.51 7.57 5.98
N THR A 85 -6.16 7.19 7.07
CA THR A 85 -7.33 7.87 7.63
C THR A 85 -7.50 7.45 9.08
N ASP A 86 -8.40 8.10 9.81
CA ASP A 86 -8.99 7.53 11.02
C ASP A 86 -9.75 6.24 10.70
N GLY A 87 -9.95 5.41 11.73
CA GLY A 87 -10.82 4.24 11.68
C GLY A 87 -12.31 4.51 11.87
N GLU A 88 -13.06 3.42 12.05
CA GLU A 88 -14.47 3.40 12.45
C GLU A 88 -15.36 4.33 11.59
N ASP A 89 -16.18 5.17 12.23
CA ASP A 89 -17.14 6.07 11.57
C ASP A 89 -16.49 7.14 10.70
N ARG A 90 -15.19 7.43 10.92
CA ARG A 90 -14.42 8.43 10.17
C ARG A 90 -13.58 7.83 9.05
N HIS A 91 -13.63 6.51 8.87
CA HIS A 91 -12.87 5.84 7.84
C HIS A 91 -13.29 6.30 6.44
N VAL A 92 -12.33 6.76 5.64
CA VAL A 92 -12.56 7.35 4.32
C VAL A 92 -13.31 6.43 3.34
N ALA A 93 -13.15 5.11 3.49
CA ALA A 93 -13.81 4.11 2.67
C ALA A 93 -15.11 3.56 3.27
N LYS A 94 -15.65 4.18 4.32
CA LYS A 94 -16.94 3.78 4.91
C LYS A 94 -18.05 3.85 3.85
N GLY A 95 -18.78 2.75 3.68
CA GLY A 95 -19.79 2.62 2.61
C GLY A 95 -19.24 2.23 1.23
N HIS A 96 -17.92 2.03 1.11
CA HIS A 96 -17.22 1.70 -0.15
C HIS A 96 -16.44 0.38 -0.09
N THR A 97 -16.70 -0.49 0.90
CA THR A 97 -16.04 -1.80 1.04
C THR A 97 -16.21 -2.66 -0.21
N ALA A 98 -17.38 -2.66 -0.84
CA ALA A 98 -17.63 -3.38 -2.08
C ALA A 98 -16.75 -2.89 -3.26
N ASP A 99 -16.49 -1.58 -3.34
CA ASP A 99 -15.60 -1.00 -4.35
C ASP A 99 -14.14 -1.44 -4.10
N LEU A 100 -13.69 -1.41 -2.84
CA LEU A 100 -12.37 -1.93 -2.46
C LEU A 100 -12.21 -3.42 -2.76
N LYS A 101 -13.25 -4.23 -2.49
CA LYS A 101 -13.26 -5.67 -2.79
C LYS A 101 -13.12 -5.90 -4.30
N LYS A 102 -13.86 -5.14 -5.11
CA LYS A 102 -13.74 -5.18 -6.57
C LYS A 102 -12.33 -4.82 -7.06
N LEU A 103 -11.70 -3.79 -6.48
CA LEU A 103 -10.32 -3.42 -6.81
C LEU A 103 -9.34 -4.55 -6.47
N HIS A 104 -9.47 -5.13 -5.28
CA HIS A 104 -8.65 -6.24 -4.83
C HIS A 104 -8.79 -7.47 -5.73
N ASP A 105 -10.02 -7.84 -6.09
CA ASP A 105 -10.32 -8.97 -6.98
C ASP A 105 -9.73 -8.78 -8.39
N GLN A 106 -9.54 -7.53 -8.82
CA GLN A 106 -8.88 -7.16 -10.07
C GLN A 106 -7.33 -7.18 -9.98
N GLY A 107 -6.78 -7.45 -8.80
CA GLY A 107 -5.34 -7.49 -8.55
C GLY A 107 -4.74 -6.15 -8.11
N THR A 108 -5.57 -5.15 -7.78
CA THR A 108 -5.09 -3.90 -7.16
C THR A 108 -4.54 -4.20 -5.77
N GLY A 109 -3.31 -3.76 -5.48
CA GLY A 109 -2.73 -3.86 -4.15
C GLY A 109 -3.49 -3.00 -3.13
N ILE A 110 -3.70 -3.54 -1.93
CA ILE A 110 -4.34 -2.82 -0.81
C ILE A 110 -3.28 -2.52 0.23
N VAL A 111 -3.07 -1.24 0.55
CA VAL A 111 -2.14 -0.79 1.59
C VAL A 111 -2.95 0.02 2.60
N VAL A 112 -2.87 -0.37 3.87
CA VAL A 112 -3.60 0.27 4.97
C VAL A 112 -2.58 0.78 5.98
N LEU A 113 -2.66 2.06 6.32
CA LEU A 113 -1.70 2.73 7.20
C LEU A 113 -2.35 3.08 8.54
N HIS A 114 -1.74 2.59 9.62
CA HIS A 114 -2.04 2.99 11.00
C HIS A 114 -3.52 2.83 11.37
N TYR A 115 -4.19 3.92 11.80
CA TYR A 115 -5.56 3.89 12.31
C TYR A 115 -6.61 3.44 11.28
N ALA A 116 -6.29 3.52 9.98
CA ALA A 116 -7.15 2.98 8.93
C ALA A 116 -7.38 1.45 9.04
N LEU A 117 -6.57 0.75 9.85
CA LEU A 117 -6.71 -0.69 10.11
C LEU A 117 -7.92 -1.04 10.98
N GLU A 118 -8.55 -0.04 11.59
CA GLU A 118 -9.84 -0.14 12.26
C GLU A 118 -10.98 0.05 11.25
N GLY A 119 -11.57 -1.06 10.81
CA GLY A 119 -12.62 -1.03 9.80
C GLY A 119 -13.87 -0.30 10.27
N ALA A 120 -14.56 0.33 9.32
CA ALA A 120 -15.80 1.07 9.59
C ALA A 120 -16.97 0.17 10.05
N ASP A 121 -16.93 -1.10 9.66
CA ASP A 121 -17.95 -2.10 9.91
C ASP A 121 -17.39 -3.51 9.77
N GLN A 122 -18.24 -4.52 10.05
CA GLN A 122 -17.87 -5.93 9.95
C GLN A 122 -17.45 -6.34 8.53
N GLU A 123 -18.07 -5.76 7.49
CA GLU A 123 -17.74 -6.08 6.10
C GLU A 123 -16.31 -5.64 5.78
N MET A 124 -15.92 -4.46 6.23
CA MET A 124 -14.57 -3.93 6.06
C MET A 124 -13.53 -4.75 6.85
N ASN A 125 -13.86 -5.17 8.08
CA ASN A 125 -13.00 -6.05 8.87
C ASN A 125 -12.73 -7.39 8.16
N GLU A 126 -13.78 -8.00 7.59
CA GLU A 126 -13.64 -9.21 6.78
C GLU A 126 -12.83 -8.97 5.51
N PHE A 127 -13.02 -7.82 4.86
CA PHE A 127 -12.20 -7.42 3.72
C PHE A 127 -10.72 -7.27 4.09
N PHE A 128 -10.38 -6.65 5.22
CA PHE A 128 -8.99 -6.54 5.68
C PHE A 128 -8.38 -7.90 6.01
N LEU A 129 -9.14 -8.78 6.67
CA LEU A 129 -8.72 -10.16 6.89
C LEU A 129 -8.41 -10.87 5.57
N ASP A 130 -9.23 -10.60 4.54
CA ASP A 130 -9.09 -11.23 3.24
C ASP A 130 -7.91 -10.71 2.43
N SER A 131 -7.72 -9.39 2.44
CA SER A 131 -6.82 -8.67 1.54
C SER A 131 -5.43 -8.44 2.10
N ILE A 132 -5.33 -8.12 3.40
CA ILE A 132 -4.06 -7.79 4.08
C ILE A 132 -3.74 -8.72 5.26
N GLY A 133 -4.64 -9.66 5.57
CA GLY A 133 -4.39 -10.77 6.51
C GLY A 133 -4.76 -10.49 7.96
N GLY A 134 -5.22 -9.28 8.30
CA GLY A 134 -5.65 -8.94 9.65
C GLY A 134 -6.22 -7.54 9.78
N TYR A 135 -6.83 -7.27 10.95
CA TYR A 135 -7.44 -5.99 11.29
C TYR A 135 -7.40 -5.74 12.81
N PHE A 136 -7.63 -4.49 13.22
CA PHE A 136 -7.76 -4.10 14.62
C PHE A 136 -9.21 -4.28 15.08
N GLU A 137 -9.42 -4.91 16.23
CA GLU A 137 -10.76 -5.11 16.81
C GLU A 137 -10.93 -4.30 18.09
N VAL A 138 -11.84 -3.33 18.07
CA VAL A 138 -12.19 -2.50 19.24
C VAL A 138 -12.62 -3.40 20.41
N GLY A 139 -12.00 -3.18 21.57
CA GLY A 139 -12.23 -3.97 22.79
C GLY A 139 -11.43 -5.28 22.87
N TRP A 140 -10.64 -5.62 21.85
CA TRP A 140 -9.74 -6.78 21.85
C TRP A 140 -8.28 -6.35 21.61
N SER A 141 -8.05 -5.54 20.58
CA SER A 141 -6.75 -4.99 20.20
C SER A 141 -6.34 -3.82 21.10
N VAL A 142 -5.04 -3.55 21.15
CA VAL A 142 -4.44 -2.55 22.05
C VAL A 142 -3.40 -1.72 21.30
N ASN A 143 -3.36 -0.41 21.54
CA ASN A 143 -2.49 0.56 20.87
C ASN A 143 -1.76 1.52 21.84
N PRO A 144 -0.88 1.06 22.74
CA PRO A 144 -0.14 2.00 23.59
C PRO A 144 0.91 2.76 22.79
N GLN A 145 1.16 4.01 23.20
CA GLN A 145 2.32 4.78 22.77
C GLN A 145 3.59 4.19 23.37
N SER A 146 4.56 3.86 22.51
CA SER A 146 5.87 3.37 22.96
C SER A 146 6.96 3.63 21.92
N THR A 147 8.21 3.60 22.38
CA THR A 147 9.39 3.74 21.50
C THR A 147 9.85 2.37 21.01
N LEU A 148 9.85 2.15 19.70
CA LEU A 148 10.57 1.05 19.07
C LEU A 148 12.06 1.41 19.04
N ARG A 149 12.87 0.65 19.78
CA ARG A 149 14.32 0.89 19.91
C ARG A 149 15.17 0.02 18.99
N GLU A 150 14.73 -1.22 18.76
CA GLU A 150 15.45 -2.24 17.99
C GLU A 150 14.46 -2.91 17.05
N ALA A 151 14.39 -2.42 15.81
CA ALA A 151 13.51 -2.99 14.79
C ALA A 151 14.13 -4.29 14.24
N ILE A 152 13.39 -5.39 14.31
CA ILE A 152 13.79 -6.64 13.66
C ILE A 152 13.34 -6.59 12.19
N LEU A 153 14.29 -6.44 11.28
CA LEU A 153 14.02 -6.39 9.84
C LEU A 153 14.29 -7.76 9.21
N ALA A 154 13.31 -8.33 8.53
CA ALA A 154 13.48 -9.56 7.77
C ALA A 154 14.25 -9.29 6.46
N GLU A 155 14.90 -10.31 5.89
CA GLU A 155 15.42 -10.25 4.52
C GLU A 155 14.25 -10.27 3.52
N HIS A 156 13.78 -9.10 3.10
CA HIS A 156 12.62 -8.94 2.23
C HIS A 156 12.80 -7.74 1.28
N PRO A 157 12.24 -7.74 0.05
CA PRO A 157 12.35 -6.60 -0.86
C PRO A 157 11.85 -5.27 -0.26
N VAL A 158 10.86 -5.31 0.64
CA VAL A 158 10.31 -4.11 1.32
C VAL A 158 11.32 -3.49 2.31
N THR A 159 12.19 -4.28 2.91
CA THR A 159 13.18 -3.83 3.90
C THR A 159 14.56 -3.57 3.29
N GLN A 160 14.70 -3.71 1.96
CA GLN A 160 15.97 -3.52 1.28
C GLN A 160 16.44 -2.06 1.38
N GLY A 161 17.63 -1.85 1.94
CA GLY A 161 18.21 -0.52 2.13
C GLY A 161 17.69 0.25 3.34
N VAL A 162 16.82 -0.38 4.15
CA VAL A 162 16.39 0.17 5.44
C VAL A 162 17.42 -0.21 6.51
N GLU A 163 18.02 0.79 7.14
CA GLU A 163 18.88 0.62 8.32
C GLU A 163 18.04 0.63 9.61
N GLU A 164 18.63 0.23 10.73
CA GLU A 164 17.96 0.32 12.03
C GLU A 164 17.58 1.77 12.36
N PHE A 165 16.38 1.96 12.90
CA PHE A 165 15.86 3.27 13.29
C PHE A 165 15.16 3.20 14.65
N LEU A 166 15.12 4.35 15.31
CA LEU A 166 14.33 4.57 16.52
C LEU A 166 13.10 5.39 16.15
N THR A 167 11.94 4.96 16.61
CA THR A 167 10.68 5.68 16.38
C THR A 167 9.75 5.57 17.58
N GLU A 168 8.96 6.62 17.83
CA GLU A 168 7.92 6.65 18.85
C GLU A 168 6.58 6.76 18.14
N ASP A 169 5.68 5.82 18.45
CA ASP A 169 4.38 5.73 17.80
C ASP A 169 3.39 4.95 18.68
N GLU A 170 2.13 4.87 18.25
CA GLU A 170 1.15 3.92 18.76
C GLU A 170 1.36 2.54 18.12
N TRP A 171 1.85 1.58 18.90
CA TRP A 171 2.17 0.25 18.40
C TRP A 171 1.03 -0.73 18.69
N TYR A 172 0.40 -1.24 17.63
CA TYR A 172 -0.81 -2.05 17.77
C TYR A 172 -0.45 -3.53 17.98
N PHE A 173 -1.08 -4.17 18.97
CA PHE A 173 -0.98 -5.62 19.20
C PHE A 173 -2.31 -6.23 19.64
N HIS A 174 -2.34 -7.56 19.79
CA HIS A 174 -3.57 -8.34 19.88
C HIS A 174 -4.49 -8.09 18.67
N MET A 175 -3.95 -8.22 17.46
CA MET A 175 -4.72 -8.06 16.23
C MET A 175 -5.50 -9.34 15.91
N ARG A 176 -6.54 -9.22 15.09
CA ARG A 176 -7.19 -10.37 14.46
C ARG A 176 -6.42 -10.74 13.19
N PHE A 177 -6.09 -12.01 13.04
CA PHE A 177 -5.39 -12.54 11.88
C PHE A 177 -6.14 -13.72 11.27
N ARG A 178 -5.93 -13.91 9.97
CA ARG A 178 -6.49 -15.06 9.24
C ARG A 178 -5.89 -16.35 9.81
N LYS A 179 -6.73 -17.36 10.02
CA LYS A 179 -6.33 -18.69 10.49
C LYS A 179 -5.88 -19.59 9.35
#